data_AF-A0A1Q6V040-F1
#
_entry.id   AF-A0A1Q6V040-F1
#
_cell.length_a   1.000
_cell.length_b   1.000
_cell.length_c   1.000
_cell.angle_alpha   90.00
_cell.angle_beta   90.00
_cell.angle_gamma   90.00
#
_symmetry.space_group_name_H-M   'P 1'
#
loop_
_entity.id
_entity.type
_entity.pdbx_description
1 polymer ?
#
loop_
_entity_poly.entity_id
_entity_poly.type
_entity_poly.pdbx_seq_one_letter_code
_entity_poly.pdbx_strand_id
1 'polypeptide(L)'
;MKIHAISNTNFVQRSENVKFKKANPSFGKLIPQVSKDSQSEQVKKATMRFITFMRNLTTKAQSDKNSQALLKNLIGEKATNELVTNRKEYTQKTDSLADKALPLSGQGTRGAEIRKSITDQLGIEETNKTIMPLPAILGEDEEGPVYLTTSNNELLHMMQAQVLSPDEEISIIETEKSDGDATVIVEGLKQGKISVEKPLLFTYTDDVGSNGEEDYESLIKEYEKMKNDSYVKVISRGYVATKEETDSKLGAFFPNADGKSYYVFEKPTIDELDEALGENDEVLTNIGKTLFTPSGLKEIASRLGDPQKEDTLKKDDHGERKWHVTEGILRPAGREGTLKVIRKDGQFNDVGNGTIFTDTMVRIAKGAFKGICAPFLEKQIQKNVTAYSENKKDFATLNYNGTPVTLPMTDGALKNIEAEV
;
A
#
# COMPACT_ATOMS: atom_id res chain seq x y z
N MET A 1 -23.62 27.24 45.21
CA MET A 1 -22.65 28.34 45.40
C MET A 1 -21.99 28.60 44.05
N LYS A 2 -21.83 29.87 43.67
CA LYS A 2 -21.40 30.37 42.35
C LYS A 2 -19.93 30.00 42.03
N ILE A 3 -19.65 29.88 40.73
CA ILE A 3 -18.32 29.78 40.11
C ILE A 3 -17.56 31.11 40.28
N HIS A 4 -16.24 31.07 40.54
CA HIS A 4 -15.26 31.98 39.93
C HIS A 4 -13.82 31.40 39.95
N ALA A 5 -13.13 31.68 38.85
CA ALA A 5 -11.75 31.35 38.49
C ALA A 5 -10.68 32.17 39.25
N ILE A 6 -9.39 31.89 38.94
CA ILE A 6 -8.13 32.69 39.04
C ILE A 6 -6.99 31.69 39.36
N SER A 7 -5.77 31.68 38.80
CA SER A 7 -5.08 32.37 37.70
C SER A 7 -3.66 31.80 37.59
N ASN A 8 -3.05 31.90 36.40
CA ASN A 8 -1.63 32.11 36.09
C ASN A 8 -0.56 31.81 37.15
N THR A 9 0.29 30.82 36.83
CA THR A 9 1.68 30.78 37.29
C THR A 9 2.64 30.83 36.11
N ASN A 10 3.48 31.87 36.12
CA ASN A 10 4.53 32.18 35.16
C ASN A 10 5.58 31.06 35.10
N PHE A 11 5.86 30.55 33.90
CA PHE A 11 7.14 29.92 33.59
C PHE A 11 7.94 30.84 32.68
N VAL A 12 8.94 31.50 33.26
CA VAL A 12 9.99 32.23 32.54
C VAL A 12 10.95 31.19 31.98
N GLN A 13 10.89 30.92 30.68
CA GLN A 13 11.94 30.16 29.98
C GLN A 13 13.20 31.01 29.88
N ARG A 14 14.27 30.55 30.53
CA ARG A 14 15.64 31.03 30.28
C ARG A 14 16.07 30.55 28.89
N SER A 15 16.48 31.50 28.06
CA SER A 15 17.06 31.28 26.75
C SER A 15 18.48 30.70 26.88
N GLU A 16 18.65 29.42 26.58
CA GLU A 16 19.95 28.87 26.22
C GLU A 16 20.07 28.81 24.69
N ASN A 17 21.13 29.44 24.20
CA ASN A 17 21.50 29.51 22.79
C ASN A 17 21.85 28.12 22.25
N VAL A 18 20.84 27.33 21.88
CA VAL A 18 21.03 26.17 21.02
C VAL A 18 20.98 26.67 19.59
N LYS A 19 22.11 26.64 18.88
CA LYS A 19 22.14 26.76 17.42
C LYS A 19 21.31 25.61 16.86
N PHE A 20 20.04 25.85 16.58
CA PHE A 20 19.20 24.97 15.79
C PHE A 20 19.90 24.77 14.44
N LYS A 21 20.45 23.58 14.18
CA LYS A 21 20.52 23.08 12.81
C LYS A 21 19.09 23.25 12.28
N LYS A 22 18.90 24.06 11.24
CA LYS A 22 17.59 24.18 10.58
C LYS A 22 17.14 22.75 10.30
N ALA A 23 16.11 22.29 11.00
CA ALA A 23 15.41 21.08 10.62
C ALA A 23 15.03 21.32 9.15
N ASN A 24 15.43 20.40 8.27
CA ASN A 24 14.87 20.41 6.93
C ASN A 24 13.34 20.44 7.11
N PRO A 25 12.63 21.40 6.52
CA PRO A 25 11.18 21.42 6.64
C PRO A 25 10.66 20.06 6.15
N SER A 26 9.95 19.34 7.01
CA SER A 26 9.18 18.18 6.58
C SER A 26 8.01 18.70 5.75
N PHE A 27 7.79 18.06 4.60
CA PHE A 27 6.74 18.41 3.65
C PHE A 27 6.02 17.11 3.32
N GLY A 28 4.69 17.10 3.35
CA GLY A 28 3.88 15.91 3.14
C GLY A 28 3.84 14.98 4.35
N LYS A 29 2.94 13.99 4.31
CA LYS A 29 2.85 12.94 5.32
C LYS A 29 2.71 11.57 4.67
N LEU A 30 3.66 10.70 4.98
CA LEU A 30 3.50 9.25 4.92
C LEU A 30 2.97 8.79 6.28
N ILE A 31 1.82 8.12 6.28
CA ILE A 31 1.05 7.78 7.47
C ILE A 31 0.87 6.26 7.55
N PRO A 32 1.90 5.53 7.98
CA PRO A 32 1.76 4.11 8.32
C PRO A 32 0.92 3.96 9.58
N GLN A 33 0.03 2.97 9.58
CA GLN A 33 -0.68 2.55 10.77
C GLN A 33 -0.17 1.19 11.24
N VAL A 34 0.07 1.08 12.55
CA VAL A 34 0.55 -0.15 13.21
C VAL A 34 -0.27 -0.41 14.48
N SER A 35 -0.45 -1.67 14.85
CA SER A 35 -0.99 -2.08 16.14
C SER A 35 0.13 -2.12 17.17
N LYS A 36 -0.16 -1.95 18.47
CA LYS A 36 0.82 -2.02 19.56
C LYS A 36 1.14 -3.48 19.91
N ASP A 37 1.82 -4.14 18.99
CA ASP A 37 2.28 -5.51 19.11
C ASP A 37 3.80 -5.60 18.90
N SER A 38 4.33 -6.83 18.97
CA SER A 38 5.75 -7.10 18.79
C SER A 38 6.28 -6.79 17.38
N GLN A 39 5.43 -6.72 16.36
CA GLN A 39 5.82 -6.47 14.96
C GLN A 39 5.76 -4.98 14.59
N SER A 40 5.08 -4.17 15.39
CA SER A 40 4.93 -2.73 15.21
C SER A 40 6.25 -1.98 15.05
N GLU A 41 7.21 -2.28 15.92
CA GLU A 41 8.55 -1.70 15.89
C GLU A 41 9.32 -2.08 14.63
N GLN A 42 9.12 -3.29 14.12
CA GLN A 42 9.77 -3.74 12.90
C GLN A 42 9.20 -3.03 11.67
N VAL A 43 7.88 -2.86 11.58
CA VAL A 43 7.24 -2.11 10.48
C VAL A 43 7.71 -0.65 10.49
N LYS A 44 7.78 -0.02 11.67
CA LYS A 44 8.35 1.33 11.81
C LYS A 44 9.81 1.37 11.36
N LYS A 45 10.66 0.48 11.88
CA LYS A 45 12.09 0.40 11.51
C LYS A 45 12.27 0.19 10.01
N ALA A 46 11.55 -0.75 9.41
CA ALA A 46 11.64 -1.06 7.99
C ALA A 46 11.21 0.14 7.12
N THR A 47 10.09 0.79 7.46
CA THR A 47 9.62 1.99 6.75
C THR A 47 10.61 3.14 6.87
N MET A 48 11.11 3.40 8.08
CA MET A 48 12.13 4.43 8.34
C MET A 48 13.44 4.14 7.60
N ARG A 49 13.89 2.89 7.59
CA ARG A 49 15.11 2.45 6.91
C ARG A 49 14.97 2.65 5.40
N PHE A 50 13.87 2.23 4.79
CA PHE A 50 13.62 2.45 3.37
C PHE A 50 13.63 3.95 2.99
N ILE A 51 12.88 4.78 3.71
CA ILE A 51 12.83 6.22 3.41
C ILE A 51 14.21 6.87 3.62
N THR A 52 14.95 6.46 4.64
CA THR A 52 16.33 6.92 4.88
C THR A 52 17.28 6.48 3.77
N PHE A 53 17.18 5.23 3.32
CA PHE A 53 17.93 4.71 2.17
C PHE A 53 17.66 5.56 0.92
N MET A 54 16.39 5.78 0.56
CA MET A 54 16.03 6.58 -0.62
C MET A 54 16.49 8.04 -0.50
N ARG A 55 16.42 8.63 0.70
CA ARG A 55 16.92 9.98 1.01
C ARG A 55 18.44 10.08 0.83
N ASN A 56 19.18 9.12 1.35
CA ASN A 56 20.63 9.07 1.24
C ASN A 56 21.06 8.83 -0.21
N LEU A 57 20.40 7.90 -0.90
CA LEU A 57 20.62 7.62 -2.31
C LEU A 57 20.39 8.88 -3.16
N THR A 58 19.28 9.57 -2.93
CA THR A 58 18.96 10.84 -3.62
C THR A 58 20.03 11.90 -3.39
N THR A 59 20.52 12.04 -2.15
CA THR A 59 21.58 12.99 -1.81
C THR A 59 22.88 12.64 -2.54
N LYS A 60 23.30 11.37 -2.52
CA LYS A 60 24.50 10.90 -3.23
C LYS A 60 24.38 11.08 -4.74
N ALA A 61 23.20 10.81 -5.31
CA ALA A 61 22.91 10.94 -6.75
C ALA A 61 23.09 12.36 -7.30
N GLN A 62 23.17 13.40 -6.45
CA GLN A 62 23.46 14.77 -6.89
C GLN A 62 24.91 14.96 -7.34
N SER A 63 25.82 14.11 -6.88
CA SER A 63 27.26 14.20 -7.18
C SER A 63 27.89 12.90 -7.66
N ASP A 64 27.21 11.76 -7.51
CA ASP A 64 27.71 10.43 -7.88
C ASP A 64 26.88 9.78 -8.99
N LYS A 65 27.54 9.43 -10.10
CA LYS A 65 26.88 8.86 -11.29
C LYS A 65 26.32 7.47 -11.02
N ASN A 66 26.96 6.67 -10.17
CA ASN A 66 26.50 5.31 -9.87
C ASN A 66 25.21 5.35 -9.02
N SER A 67 25.19 6.21 -8.00
CA SER A 67 23.99 6.49 -7.19
C SER A 67 22.87 7.05 -8.04
N GLN A 68 23.18 7.94 -8.98
CA GLN A 68 22.18 8.46 -9.93
C GLN A 68 21.64 7.36 -10.84
N ALA A 69 22.48 6.46 -11.35
CA ALA A 69 22.03 5.33 -12.17
C ALA A 69 21.14 4.36 -11.38
N LEU A 70 21.51 4.05 -10.12
CA LEU A 70 20.66 3.23 -9.25
C LEU A 70 19.32 3.89 -8.98
N LEU A 71 19.31 5.19 -8.66
CA LEU A 71 18.08 5.94 -8.46
C LEU A 71 17.20 5.95 -9.73
N LYS A 72 17.79 6.17 -10.92
CA LYS A 72 17.09 6.07 -12.20
C LYS A 72 16.47 4.70 -12.42
N ASN A 73 17.17 3.63 -12.05
CA ASN A 73 16.65 2.27 -12.16
C ASN A 73 15.50 1.99 -11.19
N LEU A 74 15.54 2.57 -9.98
CA LEU A 74 14.52 2.38 -8.96
C LEU A 74 13.24 3.17 -9.26
N ILE A 75 13.37 4.45 -9.57
CA ILE A 75 12.22 5.39 -9.63
C ILE A 75 12.01 6.04 -11.00
N GLY A 76 12.76 5.60 -12.02
CA GLY A 76 12.66 6.14 -13.37
C GLY A 76 13.43 7.45 -13.57
N GLU A 77 13.64 7.79 -14.85
CA GLU A 77 14.45 8.94 -15.24
C GLU A 77 13.81 10.27 -14.84
N LYS A 78 12.49 10.41 -15.05
CA LYS A 78 11.75 11.64 -14.78
C LYS A 78 11.82 12.04 -13.30
N ALA A 79 11.44 11.13 -12.40
CA ALA A 79 11.48 11.38 -10.96
C ALA A 79 12.92 11.64 -10.47
N THR A 80 13.89 10.87 -10.98
CA THR A 80 15.31 11.06 -10.64
C THR A 80 15.82 12.43 -11.05
N ASN A 81 15.53 12.89 -12.26
CA ASN A 81 15.99 14.18 -12.75
C ASN A 81 15.42 15.33 -11.89
N GLU A 82 14.13 15.29 -11.55
CA GLU A 82 13.53 16.30 -10.67
C GLU A 82 14.10 16.26 -9.25
N LEU A 83 14.27 15.07 -8.65
CA LEU A 83 14.84 14.92 -7.32
C LEU A 83 16.31 15.37 -7.23
N VAL A 84 17.11 15.10 -8.26
CA VAL A 84 18.52 15.49 -8.28
C VAL A 84 18.69 16.98 -8.50
N THR A 85 17.92 17.57 -9.43
CA THR A 85 18.09 18.98 -9.83
C THR A 85 17.30 19.96 -8.96
N ASN A 86 16.10 19.59 -8.51
CA ASN A 86 15.17 20.48 -7.83
C ASN A 86 14.36 19.77 -6.74
N ARG A 87 15.07 19.06 -5.87
CA ARG A 87 14.52 18.27 -4.76
C ARG A 87 13.45 18.97 -3.95
N LYS A 88 13.65 20.25 -3.62
CA LYS A 88 12.71 21.03 -2.82
C LYS A 88 11.37 21.22 -3.54
N GLU A 89 11.40 21.57 -4.82
CA GLU A 89 10.20 21.75 -5.62
C GLU A 89 9.46 20.42 -5.81
N TYR A 90 10.19 19.33 -6.06
CA TYR A 90 9.61 17.99 -6.09
C TYR A 90 8.86 17.65 -4.79
N THR A 91 9.49 17.90 -3.63
CA THR A 91 8.86 17.63 -2.34
C THR A 91 7.66 18.54 -2.08
N GLN A 92 7.72 19.81 -2.46
CA GLN A 92 6.57 20.73 -2.32
C GLN A 92 5.38 20.32 -3.21
N LYS A 93 5.67 19.86 -4.43
CA LYS A 93 4.65 19.35 -5.36
C LYS A 93 3.99 18.10 -4.79
N THR A 94 4.77 17.11 -4.36
CA THR A 94 4.25 15.86 -3.78
C THR A 94 3.43 16.06 -2.52
N ASP A 95 3.81 17.00 -1.63
CA ASP A 95 3.03 17.41 -0.45
C ASP A 95 1.67 18.00 -0.84
N SER A 96 1.64 18.88 -1.85
CA SER A 96 0.41 19.50 -2.32
C SER A 96 -0.57 18.52 -2.97
N LEU A 97 -0.07 17.37 -3.45
CA LEU A 97 -0.89 16.39 -4.15
C LEU A 97 -1.79 15.58 -3.22
N ALA A 98 -1.23 14.99 -2.15
CA ALA A 98 -1.98 14.15 -1.22
C ALA A 98 -1.18 13.78 0.04
N ASP A 99 -1.88 13.46 1.13
CA ASP A 99 -1.36 12.58 2.19
C ASP A 99 -1.33 11.12 1.69
N LYS A 100 -0.48 10.27 2.29
CA LYS A 100 -0.34 8.86 1.91
C LYS A 100 -0.57 7.98 3.13
N ALA A 101 -1.70 7.28 3.18
CA ALA A 101 -2.03 6.33 4.23
C ALA A 101 -1.65 4.91 3.80
N LEU A 102 -0.92 4.24 4.69
CA LEU A 102 -0.68 2.81 4.61
C LEU A 102 -1.37 2.18 5.83
N PRO A 103 -2.50 1.48 5.67
CA PRO A 103 -3.12 0.79 6.79
C PRO A 103 -2.17 -0.28 7.32
N LEU A 104 -2.46 -0.78 8.52
CA LEU A 104 -2.08 -2.15 8.85
C LEU A 104 -2.54 -3.02 7.69
N SER A 105 -1.62 -3.53 6.87
CA SER A 105 -1.95 -4.80 6.25
C SER A 105 -2.01 -5.78 7.39
N GLY A 106 -3.18 -6.41 7.52
CA GLY A 106 -3.58 -7.10 8.73
C GLY A 106 -2.47 -8.05 9.21
N GLN A 107 -2.47 -8.33 10.51
CA GLN A 107 -1.74 -9.46 11.09
C GLN A 107 -2.30 -10.80 10.56
N GLY A 108 -2.31 -10.98 9.24
CA GLY A 108 -2.82 -12.15 8.58
C GLY A 108 -1.99 -13.35 9.05
N THR A 109 -2.65 -14.25 9.76
CA THR A 109 -2.12 -15.60 10.01
C THR A 109 -1.87 -16.35 8.71
N ARG A 110 -2.60 -15.96 7.64
CA ARG A 110 -2.41 -16.45 6.28
C ARG A 110 -0.99 -16.13 5.82
N GLY A 111 -0.19 -17.17 5.60
CA GLY A 111 1.22 -17.07 5.18
C GLY A 111 2.23 -16.89 6.32
N ALA A 112 1.84 -16.93 7.60
CA ALA A 112 2.77 -16.80 8.72
C ALA A 112 3.87 -17.87 8.72
N GLU A 113 3.54 -19.11 8.36
CA GLU A 113 4.50 -20.21 8.28
C GLU A 113 5.60 -19.95 7.24
N ILE A 114 5.23 -19.43 6.07
CA ILE A 114 6.19 -19.09 5.01
C ILE A 114 7.05 -17.90 5.43
N ARG A 115 6.44 -16.85 5.99
CA ARG A 115 7.19 -15.69 6.51
C ARG A 115 8.21 -16.13 7.54
N LYS A 116 7.78 -16.92 8.53
CA LYS A 116 8.64 -17.50 9.55
C LYS A 116 9.74 -18.35 8.93
N SER A 117 9.43 -19.19 7.95
CA SER A 117 10.44 -19.98 7.24
C SER A 117 11.48 -19.11 6.54
N ILE A 118 11.09 -17.98 5.97
CA ILE A 118 12.03 -17.04 5.35
C ILE A 118 12.86 -16.35 6.44
N THR A 119 12.23 -15.75 7.45
CA THR A 119 12.92 -14.98 8.48
C THR A 119 13.87 -15.85 9.31
N ASP A 120 13.49 -17.08 9.66
CA ASP A 120 14.34 -18.02 10.39
C ASP A 120 15.61 -18.37 9.58
N GLN A 121 15.47 -18.62 8.28
CA GLN A 121 16.60 -18.94 7.40
C GLN A 121 17.50 -17.73 7.14
N LEU A 122 16.92 -16.52 7.11
CA LEU A 122 17.66 -15.27 7.01
C LEU A 122 18.30 -14.83 8.33
N GLY A 123 17.95 -15.46 9.45
CA GLY A 123 18.42 -15.06 10.78
C GLY A 123 17.94 -13.67 11.19
N ILE A 124 16.78 -13.23 10.70
CA ILE A 124 16.14 -11.96 11.06
C ILE A 124 14.90 -12.21 11.92
N GLU A 125 14.49 -11.21 12.69
CA GLU A 125 13.26 -11.31 13.49
C GLU A 125 12.03 -11.55 12.60
N GLU A 126 11.07 -12.33 13.08
CA GLU A 126 9.82 -12.62 12.37
C GLU A 126 9.07 -11.33 12.04
N THR A 127 8.61 -11.20 10.79
CA THR A 127 8.04 -9.98 10.23
C THR A 127 6.53 -10.07 9.94
N ASN A 128 5.85 -8.92 9.82
CA ASN A 128 4.45 -8.84 9.36
C ASN A 128 4.33 -9.10 7.83
N LYS A 129 3.13 -9.44 7.34
CA LYS A 129 2.79 -9.62 5.92
C LYS A 129 3.25 -8.46 5.03
N THR A 130 3.20 -7.22 5.53
CA THR A 130 3.65 -6.01 4.81
C THR A 130 5.14 -5.98 4.49
N ILE A 131 5.98 -6.58 5.32
CA ILE A 131 7.44 -6.48 5.25
C ILE A 131 8.06 -7.83 4.87
N MET A 132 7.29 -8.66 4.17
CA MET A 132 7.76 -9.91 3.60
C MET A 132 8.83 -9.62 2.53
N PRO A 133 10.07 -10.09 2.71
CA PRO A 133 11.15 -9.84 1.77
C PRO A 133 10.92 -10.64 0.49
N LEU A 134 11.18 -10.00 -0.64
CA LEU A 134 11.26 -10.61 -1.96
C LEU A 134 12.74 -10.95 -2.25
N PRO A 135 13.02 -11.93 -3.12
CA PRO A 135 14.39 -12.35 -3.46
C PRO A 135 15.09 -11.34 -4.40
N ALA A 136 15.06 -10.06 -4.03
CA ALA A 136 15.67 -8.93 -4.73
C ALA A 136 16.15 -7.86 -3.74
N ILE A 137 17.22 -7.15 -4.11
CA ILE A 137 17.86 -6.11 -3.30
C ILE A 137 17.73 -4.77 -4.03
N LEU A 138 17.23 -3.76 -3.29
CA LEU A 138 17.12 -2.37 -3.75
C LEU A 138 18.49 -1.69 -3.82
N GLY A 139 19.35 -2.02 -2.86
CA GLY A 139 20.71 -1.50 -2.70
C GLY A 139 21.25 -1.87 -1.31
N GLU A 140 22.29 -1.19 -0.88
CA GLU A 140 22.93 -1.41 0.42
C GLU A 140 23.06 -0.09 1.18
N ASP A 141 22.88 -0.17 2.50
CA ASP A 141 23.16 0.90 3.46
C ASP A 141 24.15 0.42 4.54
N GLU A 142 24.35 1.22 5.58
CA GLU A 142 25.28 0.92 6.67
C GLU A 142 24.88 -0.33 7.49
N GLU A 143 23.61 -0.73 7.43
CA GLU A 143 23.06 -1.92 8.09
C GLU A 143 23.07 -3.15 7.16
N GLY A 144 23.54 -3.01 5.91
CA GLY A 144 23.65 -4.07 4.91
C GLY A 144 22.61 -3.99 3.79
N PRO A 145 22.25 -5.13 3.17
CA PRO A 145 21.27 -5.15 2.09
C PRO A 145 19.91 -4.61 2.51
N VAL A 146 19.32 -3.78 1.66
CA VAL A 146 17.94 -3.33 1.75
C VAL A 146 17.12 -4.17 0.76
N TYR A 147 16.39 -5.15 1.28
CA TYR A 147 15.55 -6.03 0.46
C TYR A 147 14.34 -5.30 -0.09
N LEU A 148 13.92 -5.69 -1.29
CA LEU A 148 12.58 -5.39 -1.79
C LEU A 148 11.57 -6.12 -0.89
N THR A 149 10.51 -5.43 -0.48
CA THR A 149 9.36 -5.98 0.24
C THR A 149 8.10 -5.58 -0.52
N THR A 150 6.96 -6.23 -0.27
CA THR A 150 5.68 -5.80 -0.85
C THR A 150 5.38 -4.34 -0.48
N SER A 151 5.64 -3.93 0.77
CA SER A 151 5.43 -2.56 1.24
C SER A 151 6.32 -1.52 0.56
N ASN A 152 7.63 -1.76 0.47
CA ASN A 152 8.52 -0.77 -0.10
C ASN A 152 8.43 -0.74 -1.64
N ASN A 153 7.92 -1.82 -2.26
CA ASN A 153 7.54 -1.81 -3.67
C ASN A 153 6.45 -0.78 -3.95
N GLU A 154 5.43 -0.68 -3.09
CA GLU A 154 4.38 0.33 -3.22
C GLU A 154 4.91 1.75 -3.06
N LEU A 155 5.82 1.95 -2.11
CA LEU A 155 6.48 3.23 -1.93
C LEU A 155 7.34 3.60 -3.15
N LEU A 156 8.00 2.62 -3.79
CA LEU A 156 8.73 2.83 -5.04
C LEU A 156 7.80 3.26 -6.17
N HIS A 157 6.66 2.60 -6.35
CA HIS A 157 5.66 2.99 -7.35
C HIS A 157 5.12 4.41 -7.10
N MET A 158 4.89 4.79 -5.85
CA MET A 158 4.51 6.17 -5.51
C MET A 158 5.63 7.18 -5.83
N MET A 159 6.90 6.82 -5.65
CA MET A 159 8.03 7.68 -6.04
C MET A 159 8.16 7.77 -7.56
N GLN A 160 7.97 6.65 -8.29
CA GLN A 160 7.94 6.61 -9.76
C GLN A 160 6.87 7.54 -10.32
N ALA A 161 5.66 7.49 -9.76
CA ALA A 161 4.52 8.33 -10.11
C ALA A 161 4.67 9.80 -9.66
N GLN A 162 5.78 10.15 -9.00
CA GLN A 162 6.03 11.48 -8.46
C GLN A 162 4.95 11.97 -7.49
N VAL A 163 4.41 11.05 -6.68
CA VAL A 163 3.45 11.37 -5.62
C VAL A 163 4.06 11.27 -4.24
N LEU A 164 5.16 10.52 -4.06
CA LEU A 164 5.91 10.40 -2.80
C LEU A 164 7.31 10.99 -2.91
N SER A 165 7.76 11.68 -1.86
CA SER A 165 9.13 12.17 -1.71
C SER A 165 9.93 11.40 -0.65
N PRO A 166 11.26 11.22 -0.84
CA PRO A 166 12.12 10.71 0.23
C PRO A 166 12.25 11.67 1.43
N ASP A 167 11.73 12.90 1.34
CA ASP A 167 11.75 13.90 2.43
C ASP A 167 10.40 14.03 3.17
N GLU A 168 9.46 13.13 2.93
CA GLU A 168 8.16 13.10 3.61
C GLU A 168 8.31 12.92 5.13
N GLU A 169 7.40 13.55 5.88
CA GLU A 169 7.26 13.27 7.31
C GLU A 169 6.64 11.88 7.49
N ILE A 170 7.23 11.07 8.36
CA ILE A 170 6.65 9.77 8.71
C ILE A 170 5.83 9.96 9.99
N SER A 171 4.51 9.95 9.85
CA SER A 171 3.57 10.14 10.95
C SER A 171 2.87 8.83 11.30
N ILE A 172 3.45 8.08 12.24
CA ILE A 172 2.92 6.76 12.61
C ILE A 172 1.61 6.90 13.40
N ILE A 173 0.58 6.14 13.01
CA ILE A 173 -0.63 5.92 13.82
C ILE A 173 -0.48 4.59 14.54
N GLU A 174 -0.45 4.63 15.87
CA GLU A 174 -0.45 3.42 16.70
C GLU A 174 -1.82 3.16 17.28
N THR A 175 -2.30 1.92 17.19
CA THR A 175 -3.58 1.49 17.76
C THR A 175 -3.38 0.30 18.70
N GLU A 176 -4.25 0.11 19.69
CA GLU A 176 -4.12 -1.01 20.64
C GLU A 176 -4.29 -2.38 19.97
N LYS A 177 -5.15 -2.46 18.96
CA LYS A 177 -5.41 -3.68 18.18
C LYS A 177 -5.47 -3.38 16.68
N SER A 178 -5.28 -4.41 15.86
CA SER A 178 -5.61 -4.35 14.44
C SER A 178 -7.13 -4.39 14.29
N ASP A 179 -7.74 -3.27 13.89
CA ASP A 179 -9.20 -3.11 13.89
C ASP A 179 -9.77 -2.89 12.48
N GLY A 180 -9.17 -3.56 11.49
CA GLY A 180 -9.57 -3.47 10.08
C GLY A 180 -8.87 -2.34 9.31
N ASP A 181 -9.07 -2.32 8.00
CA ASP A 181 -8.29 -1.52 7.05
C ASP A 181 -8.61 -0.01 7.07
N ALA A 182 -9.84 0.37 7.40
CA ALA A 182 -10.21 1.79 7.51
C ALA A 182 -9.67 2.45 8.79
N THR A 183 -9.05 1.69 9.68
CA THR A 183 -8.47 2.19 10.95
C THR A 183 -7.51 3.35 10.73
N VAL A 184 -6.63 3.29 9.72
CA VAL A 184 -5.68 4.37 9.41
C VAL A 184 -6.39 5.69 9.10
N ILE A 185 -7.53 5.62 8.40
CA ILE A 185 -8.31 6.79 8.02
C ILE A 185 -9.03 7.34 9.26
N VAL A 186 -9.73 6.46 10.00
CA VAL A 186 -10.52 6.86 11.17
C VAL A 186 -9.64 7.43 12.28
N GLU A 187 -8.61 6.70 12.70
CA GLU A 187 -7.69 7.13 13.75
C GLU A 187 -6.83 8.31 13.30
N GLY A 188 -6.47 8.35 12.01
CA GLY A 188 -5.73 9.48 11.45
C GLY A 188 -6.54 10.78 11.50
N LEU A 189 -7.85 10.72 11.22
CA LEU A 189 -8.76 11.85 11.35
C LEU A 189 -8.97 12.23 12.83
N LYS A 190 -9.23 11.26 13.72
CA LYS A 190 -9.41 11.49 15.18
C LYS A 190 -8.19 12.16 15.82
N GLN A 191 -6.99 11.76 15.41
CA GLN A 191 -5.71 12.28 15.93
C GLN A 191 -5.24 13.56 15.21
N GLY A 192 -5.97 14.05 14.19
CA GLY A 192 -5.56 15.20 13.38
C GLY A 192 -4.30 14.95 12.53
N LYS A 193 -3.92 13.69 12.33
CA LYS A 193 -2.78 13.29 11.50
C LYS A 193 -3.13 13.36 10.01
N ILE A 194 -4.36 13.00 9.66
CA ILE A 194 -4.95 13.17 8.32
C ILE A 194 -5.78 14.46 8.32
N SER A 195 -5.53 15.33 7.34
CA SER A 195 -6.33 16.55 7.15
C SER A 195 -7.49 16.29 6.19
N VAL A 196 -8.65 16.89 6.46
CA VAL A 196 -9.80 16.87 5.56
C VAL A 196 -9.69 17.89 4.41
N GLU A 197 -8.65 18.73 4.41
CA GLU A 197 -8.46 19.79 3.39
C GLU A 197 -7.59 19.35 2.21
N LYS A 198 -6.95 18.19 2.29
CA LYS A 198 -6.17 17.60 1.20
C LYS A 198 -6.64 16.16 0.93
N PRO A 199 -6.51 15.66 -0.31
CA PRO A 199 -6.85 14.28 -0.58
C PRO A 199 -5.88 13.32 0.12
N LEU A 200 -6.31 12.07 0.26
CA LEU A 200 -5.55 10.98 0.85
C LEU A 200 -5.42 9.84 -0.16
N LEU A 201 -4.19 9.51 -0.54
CA LEU A 201 -3.88 8.26 -1.22
C LEU A 201 -3.82 7.14 -0.19
N PHE A 202 -4.57 6.08 -0.42
CA PHE A 202 -4.64 4.88 0.40
C PHE A 202 -4.22 3.69 -0.45
N THR A 203 -3.34 2.85 0.09
CA THR A 203 -2.96 1.58 -0.53
C THR A 203 -2.71 0.51 0.51
N TYR A 204 -3.12 -0.72 0.24
CA TYR A 204 -2.56 -1.88 0.92
C TYR A 204 -1.09 -2.06 0.55
N THR A 205 -0.33 -2.70 1.43
CA THR A 205 1.14 -2.87 1.28
C THR A 205 1.55 -4.32 1.15
N ASP A 206 0.57 -5.21 1.02
CA ASP A 206 0.69 -6.65 0.84
C ASP A 206 0.10 -7.13 -0.49
N ASP A 207 -0.48 -6.22 -1.27
CA ASP A 207 -0.93 -6.48 -2.63
C ASP A 207 0.16 -6.08 -3.63
N VAL A 208 0.20 -6.74 -4.78
CA VAL A 208 1.10 -6.41 -5.89
C VAL A 208 0.32 -6.27 -7.19
N GLY A 209 0.59 -5.22 -7.95
CA GLY A 209 -0.04 -4.94 -9.24
C GLY A 209 0.99 -4.63 -10.33
N SER A 210 0.66 -4.94 -11.58
CA SER A 210 1.51 -4.63 -12.74
C SER A 210 1.45 -3.13 -13.09
N ASN A 211 2.63 -2.54 -13.30
CA ASN A 211 2.87 -1.12 -13.54
C ASN A 211 2.23 -0.24 -12.45
N GLY A 212 2.55 -0.51 -11.18
CA GLY A 212 1.94 0.15 -10.03
C GLY A 212 2.05 1.68 -10.04
N GLU A 213 3.04 2.26 -10.74
CA GLU A 213 3.13 3.70 -10.94
C GLU A 213 1.92 4.27 -11.71
N GLU A 214 1.38 3.53 -12.67
CA GLU A 214 0.21 3.93 -13.45
C GLU A 214 -1.04 4.08 -12.58
N ASP A 215 -1.13 3.33 -11.48
CA ASP A 215 -2.25 3.43 -10.54
C ASP A 215 -2.27 4.80 -9.88
N TYR A 216 -1.14 5.23 -9.34
CA TYR A 216 -1.01 6.52 -8.68
C TYR A 216 -1.12 7.69 -9.66
N GLU A 217 -0.51 7.58 -10.85
CA GLU A 217 -0.66 8.58 -11.90
C GLU A 217 -2.12 8.74 -12.34
N SER A 218 -2.84 7.63 -12.50
CA SER A 218 -4.25 7.63 -12.89
C SER A 218 -5.15 8.23 -11.81
N LEU A 219 -4.92 7.88 -10.54
CA LEU A 219 -5.67 8.43 -9.41
C LEU A 219 -5.50 9.95 -9.31
N ILE A 220 -4.27 10.45 -9.39
CA ILE A 220 -3.99 11.90 -9.34
C ILE A 220 -4.57 12.60 -10.56
N LYS A 221 -4.39 12.05 -11.76
CA LYS A 221 -4.93 12.64 -12.99
C LYS A 221 -6.46 12.77 -12.95
N GLU A 222 -7.15 11.77 -12.42
CA GLU A 222 -8.61 11.81 -12.29
C GLU A 222 -9.05 12.77 -11.20
N TYR A 223 -8.35 12.78 -10.06
CA TYR A 223 -8.58 13.76 -8.99
C TYR A 223 -8.44 15.20 -9.51
N GLU A 224 -7.40 15.52 -10.28
CA GLU A 224 -7.20 16.87 -10.82
C GLU A 224 -8.35 17.34 -11.72
N LYS A 225 -9.02 16.42 -12.44
CA LYS A 225 -10.22 16.75 -13.22
C LYS A 225 -11.44 17.00 -12.32
N MET A 226 -11.52 16.30 -11.19
CA MET A 226 -12.69 16.25 -10.30
C MET A 226 -12.55 17.08 -9.03
N LYS A 227 -11.39 17.70 -8.76
CA LYS A 227 -11.10 18.36 -7.47
C LYS A 227 -12.06 19.49 -7.08
N ASN A 228 -12.75 20.08 -8.07
CA ASN A 228 -13.76 21.11 -7.87
C ASN A 228 -15.20 20.55 -7.80
N ASP A 229 -15.37 19.26 -8.05
CA ASP A 229 -16.65 18.56 -7.93
C ASP A 229 -16.78 17.97 -6.51
N SER A 230 -17.52 18.68 -5.66
CA SER A 230 -17.77 18.22 -4.29
C SER A 230 -18.62 16.96 -4.20
N TYR A 231 -19.24 16.53 -5.30
CA TYR A 231 -20.04 15.30 -5.34
C TYR A 231 -19.15 14.05 -5.31
N VAL A 232 -17.96 14.10 -5.91
CA VAL A 232 -17.03 12.96 -5.92
C VAL A 232 -16.31 12.86 -4.58
N LYS A 233 -16.59 11.77 -3.85
CA LYS A 233 -16.02 11.51 -2.52
C LYS A 233 -14.81 10.58 -2.59
N VAL A 234 -14.82 9.62 -3.52
CA VAL A 234 -13.80 8.58 -3.60
C VAL A 234 -13.48 8.25 -5.06
N ILE A 235 -12.21 8.02 -5.36
CA ILE A 235 -11.71 7.56 -6.66
C ILE A 235 -10.90 6.28 -6.41
N SER A 236 -11.24 5.18 -7.06
CA SER A 236 -10.56 3.89 -6.85
C SER A 236 -10.10 3.27 -8.17
N ARG A 237 -9.06 2.43 -8.13
CA ARG A 237 -8.66 1.58 -9.26
C ARG A 237 -9.47 0.29 -9.24
N GLY A 238 -10.07 -0.06 -10.37
CA GLY A 238 -10.74 -1.33 -10.57
C GLY A 238 -9.91 -2.22 -11.48
N TYR A 239 -9.26 -3.24 -10.93
CA TYR A 239 -8.48 -4.20 -11.72
C TYR A 239 -9.39 -5.22 -12.39
N VAL A 240 -9.18 -5.47 -13.67
CA VAL A 240 -9.97 -6.45 -14.41
C VAL A 240 -9.54 -7.86 -14.02
N ALA A 241 -10.50 -8.69 -13.62
CA ALA A 241 -10.35 -10.11 -13.34
C ALA A 241 -11.50 -10.89 -13.97
N THR A 242 -11.40 -12.21 -13.99
CA THR A 242 -12.54 -13.08 -14.34
C THR A 242 -13.48 -13.27 -13.15
N LYS A 243 -14.67 -13.83 -13.39
CA LYS A 243 -15.57 -14.24 -12.30
C LYS A 243 -14.94 -15.31 -11.42
N GLU A 244 -14.25 -16.27 -12.01
CA GLU A 244 -13.58 -17.36 -11.28
C GLU A 244 -12.45 -16.86 -10.35
N GLU A 245 -11.71 -15.86 -10.82
CA GLU A 245 -10.67 -15.19 -10.02
C GLU A 245 -11.30 -14.37 -8.86
N THR A 246 -12.50 -13.84 -9.05
CA THR A 246 -13.19 -12.99 -8.08
C THR A 246 -13.97 -13.78 -7.02
N ASP A 247 -14.59 -14.89 -7.40
CA ASP A 247 -15.54 -15.67 -6.59
C ASP A 247 -15.04 -15.90 -5.16
N SER A 248 -15.75 -15.31 -4.20
CA SER A 248 -15.54 -15.42 -2.75
C SER A 248 -14.14 -14.98 -2.28
N LYS A 249 -13.37 -14.28 -3.13
CA LYS A 249 -11.97 -13.91 -2.90
C LYS A 249 -11.76 -12.40 -2.86
N LEU A 250 -12.32 -11.66 -3.81
CA LEU A 250 -12.00 -10.25 -4.04
C LEU A 250 -13.23 -9.35 -3.93
N GLY A 251 -13.04 -8.10 -3.50
CA GLY A 251 -14.09 -7.08 -3.62
C GLY A 251 -14.35 -6.73 -5.09
N ALA A 252 -15.61 -6.48 -5.45
CA ALA A 252 -16.04 -6.20 -6.82
C ALA A 252 -16.81 -4.88 -6.94
N PHE A 253 -16.65 -4.21 -8.08
CA PHE A 253 -17.38 -3.04 -8.51
C PHE A 253 -18.28 -3.43 -9.69
N PHE A 254 -19.59 -3.45 -9.49
CA PHE A 254 -20.57 -3.66 -10.55
C PHE A 254 -21.00 -2.31 -11.11
N PRO A 255 -20.71 -1.98 -12.37
CA PRO A 255 -21.18 -0.74 -12.97
C PRO A 255 -22.72 -0.76 -13.06
N ASN A 256 -23.35 0.36 -12.68
CA ASN A 256 -24.79 0.52 -12.81
C ASN A 256 -25.18 0.85 -14.26
N ALA A 257 -26.47 0.68 -14.57
CA ALA A 257 -27.02 0.99 -15.90
C ALA A 257 -26.85 2.46 -16.32
N ASP A 258 -26.60 3.37 -15.38
CA ASP A 258 -26.29 4.77 -15.67
C ASP A 258 -24.87 4.99 -16.21
N GLY A 259 -24.01 3.96 -16.16
CA GLY A 259 -22.61 3.99 -16.55
C GLY A 259 -21.72 4.90 -15.68
N LYS A 260 -22.21 5.35 -14.53
CA LYS A 260 -21.56 6.33 -13.65
C LYS A 260 -21.41 5.85 -12.21
N SER A 261 -22.42 5.19 -11.67
CA SER A 261 -22.41 4.67 -10.30
C SER A 261 -22.06 3.18 -10.27
N TYR A 262 -21.72 2.67 -9.08
CA TYR A 262 -21.29 1.28 -8.90
C TYR A 262 -22.01 0.66 -7.70
N TYR A 263 -22.46 -0.59 -7.82
CA TYR A 263 -22.66 -1.43 -6.63
C TYR A 263 -21.31 -2.01 -6.21
N VAL A 264 -20.97 -1.89 -4.93
CA VAL A 264 -19.72 -2.43 -4.38
C VAL A 264 -20.05 -3.62 -3.50
N PHE A 265 -19.46 -4.76 -3.82
CA PHE A 265 -19.68 -6.01 -3.10
C PHE A 265 -18.36 -6.57 -2.60
N GLU A 266 -18.33 -7.02 -1.35
CA GLU A 266 -17.12 -7.60 -0.76
C GLU A 266 -17.20 -9.11 -0.95
N LYS A 267 -16.33 -9.68 -1.79
CA LYS A 267 -16.20 -11.12 -2.02
C LYS A 267 -17.52 -11.78 -2.46
N PRO A 268 -18.11 -11.33 -3.59
CA PRO A 268 -19.34 -11.92 -4.10
C PRO A 268 -19.10 -13.39 -4.48
N THR A 269 -20.13 -14.20 -4.32
CA THR A 269 -20.21 -15.58 -4.81
C THR A 269 -20.34 -15.63 -6.33
N ILE A 270 -20.05 -16.78 -6.93
CA ILE A 270 -20.26 -16.99 -8.38
C ILE A 270 -21.70 -16.71 -8.82
N ASP A 271 -22.69 -17.08 -8.00
CA ASP A 271 -24.11 -16.84 -8.30
C ASP A 271 -24.43 -15.33 -8.32
N GLU A 272 -23.89 -14.56 -7.37
CA GLU A 272 -24.04 -13.10 -7.33
C GLU A 272 -23.32 -12.41 -8.51
N LEU A 273 -22.17 -12.95 -8.93
CA LEU A 273 -21.44 -12.48 -10.10
C LEU A 273 -22.23 -12.76 -11.40
N ASP A 274 -22.82 -13.94 -11.52
CA ASP A 274 -23.65 -14.32 -12.68
C ASP A 274 -24.93 -13.51 -12.76
N GLU A 275 -25.59 -13.27 -11.63
CA GLU A 275 -26.77 -12.40 -11.56
C GLU A 275 -26.44 -10.96 -11.99
N ALA A 276 -25.31 -10.42 -11.53
CA ALA A 276 -24.93 -9.03 -11.81
C ALA A 276 -24.37 -8.80 -13.22
N LEU A 277 -23.64 -9.77 -13.78
CA LEU A 277 -22.86 -9.58 -15.01
C LEU A 277 -23.36 -10.40 -16.20
N GLY A 278 -24.28 -11.35 -15.99
CA GLY A 278 -24.81 -12.20 -17.06
C GLY A 278 -23.69 -13.00 -17.75
N GLU A 279 -23.59 -12.94 -19.07
CA GLU A 279 -22.54 -13.64 -19.82
C GLU A 279 -21.17 -12.93 -19.79
N ASN A 280 -21.08 -11.69 -19.28
CA ASN A 280 -19.81 -10.97 -19.21
C ASN A 280 -18.95 -11.52 -18.08
N ASP A 281 -17.77 -12.04 -18.41
CA ASP A 281 -16.82 -12.60 -17.44
C ASP A 281 -15.90 -11.53 -16.82
N GLU A 282 -15.82 -10.33 -17.39
CA GLU A 282 -14.98 -9.27 -16.84
C GLU A 282 -15.59 -8.64 -15.58
N VAL A 283 -14.85 -8.73 -14.47
CA VAL A 283 -15.17 -8.10 -13.19
C VAL A 283 -14.14 -7.02 -12.86
N LEU A 284 -14.60 -5.83 -12.46
CA LEU A 284 -13.72 -4.81 -11.89
C LEU A 284 -13.55 -5.06 -10.39
N THR A 285 -12.34 -5.31 -9.95
CA THR A 285 -12.02 -5.71 -8.57
C THR A 285 -11.36 -4.60 -7.77
N ASN A 286 -11.65 -4.55 -6.48
CA ASN A 286 -11.03 -3.65 -5.52
C ASN A 286 -9.75 -4.28 -4.95
N ILE A 287 -8.60 -3.69 -5.27
CA ILE A 287 -7.30 -4.08 -4.71
C ILE A 287 -6.71 -2.97 -3.80
N GLY A 288 -7.56 -2.06 -3.33
CA GLY A 288 -7.19 -1.05 -2.35
C GLY A 288 -6.38 0.14 -2.84
N LYS A 289 -6.17 0.34 -4.15
CA LYS A 289 -5.59 1.59 -4.68
C LYS A 289 -6.66 2.66 -4.77
N THR A 290 -6.75 3.50 -3.74
CA THR A 290 -7.88 4.44 -3.57
C THR A 290 -7.40 5.83 -3.18
N LEU A 291 -8.04 6.86 -3.75
CA LEU A 291 -7.90 8.25 -3.37
C LEU A 291 -9.21 8.74 -2.73
N PHE A 292 -9.12 9.22 -1.49
CA PHE A 292 -10.22 9.90 -0.81
C PHE A 292 -10.09 11.41 -1.03
N THR A 293 -11.14 12.04 -1.56
CA THR A 293 -11.14 13.49 -1.79
C THR A 293 -11.33 14.25 -0.47
N PRO A 294 -11.04 15.56 -0.42
CA PRO A 294 -11.39 16.38 0.74
C PRO A 294 -12.86 16.24 1.15
N SER A 295 -13.78 16.20 0.18
CA SER A 295 -15.22 15.98 0.43
C SER A 295 -15.50 14.60 1.03
N GLY A 296 -14.83 13.55 0.55
CA GLY A 296 -14.94 12.21 1.11
C GLY A 296 -14.41 12.13 2.54
N LEU A 297 -13.27 12.76 2.83
CA LEU A 297 -12.71 12.81 4.18
C LEU A 297 -13.59 13.61 5.15
N LYS A 298 -14.19 14.72 4.70
CA LYS A 298 -15.19 15.49 5.48
C LYS A 298 -16.42 14.65 5.79
N GLU A 299 -16.86 13.85 4.82
CA GLU A 299 -18.00 12.94 4.99
C GLU A 299 -17.69 11.85 6.04
N ILE A 300 -16.54 11.17 5.92
CA ILE A 300 -16.10 10.18 6.92
C ILE A 300 -15.96 10.83 8.30
N ALA A 301 -15.31 12.00 8.38
CA ALA A 301 -15.15 12.74 9.63
C ALA A 301 -16.50 13.14 10.27
N SER A 302 -17.53 13.43 9.47
CA SER A 302 -18.87 13.79 9.95
C SER A 302 -19.60 12.64 10.65
N ARG A 303 -19.17 11.40 10.42
CA ARG A 303 -19.66 10.20 11.11
C ARG A 303 -18.97 9.97 12.44
N LEU A 304 -17.80 10.58 12.65
CA LEU A 304 -17.00 10.42 13.87
C LEU A 304 -17.60 11.24 15.03
N GLY A 305 -17.49 10.72 16.25
CA GLY A 305 -18.04 11.32 17.48
C GLY A 305 -19.50 10.97 17.79
N ASP A 306 -20.22 10.33 16.85
CA ASP A 306 -21.56 9.78 17.06
C ASP A 306 -21.48 8.24 16.98
N PRO A 307 -21.73 7.51 18.08
CA PRO A 307 -21.58 6.05 18.09
C PRO A 307 -22.38 5.30 17.02
N GLN A 308 -23.57 5.78 16.66
CA GLN A 308 -24.41 5.12 15.65
C GLN A 308 -23.86 5.36 14.25
N LYS A 309 -23.39 6.58 13.96
CA LYS A 309 -22.79 6.89 12.67
C LYS A 309 -21.41 6.28 12.51
N GLU A 310 -20.61 6.27 13.57
CA GLU A 310 -19.31 5.61 13.58
C GLU A 310 -19.45 4.12 13.24
N ASP A 311 -20.47 3.45 13.75
CA ASP A 311 -20.66 2.03 13.47
C ASP A 311 -20.95 1.74 11.99
N THR A 312 -21.45 2.71 11.21
CA THR A 312 -21.64 2.56 9.75
C THR A 312 -20.34 2.41 8.98
N LEU A 313 -19.19 2.78 9.57
CA LEU A 313 -17.87 2.59 8.98
C LEU A 313 -17.32 1.16 9.22
N LYS A 314 -18.10 0.29 9.87
CA LYS A 314 -17.67 -1.04 10.28
C LYS A 314 -18.45 -2.16 9.61
N LYS A 315 -17.83 -3.34 9.56
CA LYS A 315 -18.44 -4.62 9.18
C LYS A 315 -18.16 -5.68 10.25
N ASP A 316 -19.04 -6.67 10.34
CA ASP A 316 -18.80 -7.88 11.11
C ASP A 316 -17.87 -8.79 10.32
N ASP A 317 -16.70 -9.05 10.88
CA ASP A 317 -15.66 -9.90 10.31
C ASP A 317 -15.27 -10.95 11.35
N HIS A 318 -15.60 -12.21 11.08
CA HIS A 318 -15.37 -13.34 11.98
C HIS A 318 -15.90 -13.14 13.42
N GLY A 319 -17.05 -12.48 13.56
CA GLY A 319 -17.68 -12.20 14.85
C GLY A 319 -17.17 -10.94 15.56
N GLU A 320 -16.24 -10.20 14.94
CA GLU A 320 -15.73 -8.93 15.45
C GLU A 320 -16.15 -7.76 14.56
N ARG A 321 -16.57 -6.66 15.19
CA ARG A 321 -16.95 -5.42 14.50
C ARG A 321 -15.71 -4.59 14.19
N LYS A 322 -15.27 -4.55 12.92
CA LYS A 322 -14.01 -3.91 12.48
C LYS A 322 -14.27 -2.78 11.48
N TRP A 323 -13.42 -1.74 11.47
CA TRP A 323 -13.46 -0.67 10.48
C TRP A 323 -13.14 -1.21 9.08
N HIS A 324 -13.96 -0.90 8.08
CA HIS A 324 -13.83 -1.54 6.77
C HIS A 324 -13.95 -0.53 5.61
N VAL A 325 -12.94 -0.45 4.74
CA VAL A 325 -12.92 0.46 3.59
C VAL A 325 -13.97 0.08 2.56
N THR A 326 -13.96 -1.16 2.07
CA THR A 326 -14.96 -1.60 1.07
C THR A 326 -16.39 -1.41 1.55
N GLU A 327 -16.68 -1.84 2.77
CA GLU A 327 -18.06 -1.96 3.27
C GLU A 327 -18.55 -0.69 3.95
N GLY A 328 -17.71 -0.05 4.76
CA GLY A 328 -18.07 1.16 5.49
C GLY A 328 -17.94 2.45 4.67
N ILE A 329 -17.13 2.45 3.60
CA ILE A 329 -16.84 3.66 2.82
C ILE A 329 -17.18 3.49 1.33
N LEU A 330 -16.60 2.51 0.63
CA LEU A 330 -16.77 2.37 -0.82
C LEU A 330 -18.20 1.98 -1.19
N ARG A 331 -18.83 1.05 -0.47
CA ARG A 331 -20.21 0.62 -0.73
C ARG A 331 -21.23 1.75 -0.58
N PRO A 332 -21.24 2.54 0.52
CA PRO A 332 -22.07 3.74 0.58
C PRO A 332 -21.77 4.72 -0.56
N ALA A 333 -20.50 5.00 -0.84
CA ALA A 333 -20.13 5.93 -1.91
C ALA A 333 -20.61 5.46 -3.30
N GLY A 334 -20.51 4.15 -3.58
CA GLY A 334 -21.03 3.53 -4.79
C GLY A 334 -22.54 3.67 -4.93
N ARG A 335 -23.29 3.35 -3.85
CA ARG A 335 -24.76 3.49 -3.80
C ARG A 335 -25.21 4.94 -4.01
N GLU A 336 -24.47 5.91 -3.48
CA GLU A 336 -24.74 7.34 -3.67
C GLU A 336 -24.25 7.88 -5.03
N GLY A 337 -23.55 7.09 -5.83
CA GLY A 337 -22.94 7.55 -7.09
C GLY A 337 -21.79 8.54 -6.90
N THR A 338 -21.19 8.58 -5.70
CA THR A 338 -20.07 9.47 -5.34
C THR A 338 -18.70 8.78 -5.43
N LEU A 339 -18.68 7.49 -5.80
CA LEU A 339 -17.51 6.70 -6.13
C LEU A 339 -17.23 6.73 -7.63
N LYS A 340 -16.00 7.08 -8.00
CA LYS A 340 -15.45 6.90 -9.34
C LYS A 340 -14.52 5.69 -9.37
N VAL A 341 -14.72 4.76 -10.30
CA VAL A 341 -13.76 3.66 -10.55
C VAL A 341 -13.04 3.90 -11.87
N ILE A 342 -11.73 3.79 -11.87
CA ILE A 342 -10.89 3.86 -13.07
C ILE A 342 -10.43 2.45 -13.40
N ARG A 343 -10.83 1.93 -14.56
CA ARG A 343 -10.42 0.60 -15.06
C ARG A 343 -8.90 0.49 -15.13
N LYS A 344 -8.36 -0.66 -14.72
CA LYS A 344 -6.96 -1.07 -14.86
C LYS A 344 -6.93 -2.48 -15.44
N ASP A 345 -6.47 -2.57 -16.68
CA ASP A 345 -6.10 -3.85 -17.27
C ASP A 345 -4.68 -4.23 -16.81
N GLY A 346 -4.42 -5.51 -16.65
CA GLY A 346 -3.15 -6.03 -16.18
C GLY A 346 -3.31 -7.03 -15.05
N GLN A 347 -2.19 -7.44 -14.50
CA GLN A 347 -2.13 -8.49 -13.50
C GLN A 347 -2.03 -7.89 -12.11
N PHE A 348 -2.64 -8.54 -11.13
CA PHE A 348 -2.47 -8.24 -9.72
C PHE A 348 -2.53 -9.52 -8.89
N ASN A 349 -2.12 -9.41 -7.63
CA ASN A 349 -2.25 -10.48 -6.65
C ASN A 349 -2.35 -9.85 -5.25
N ASP A 350 -3.29 -10.31 -4.44
CA ASP A 350 -3.51 -9.87 -3.06
C ASP A 350 -2.58 -10.56 -2.03
N VAL A 351 -1.74 -11.47 -2.54
CA VAL A 351 -0.82 -12.33 -1.80
C VAL A 351 -1.52 -12.96 -0.58
N GLY A 352 -2.76 -13.40 -0.79
CA GLY A 352 -3.71 -13.69 0.28
C GLY A 352 -3.35 -14.87 1.19
N ASN A 353 -2.43 -15.74 0.78
CA ASN A 353 -1.90 -16.84 1.59
C ASN A 353 -0.44 -17.19 1.23
N GLY A 354 0.15 -18.10 1.99
CA GLY A 354 1.56 -18.49 1.83
C GLY A 354 1.87 -19.06 0.44
N THR A 355 1.17 -20.10 -0.02
CA THR A 355 1.51 -20.72 -1.30
C THR A 355 1.28 -19.77 -2.47
N ILE A 356 0.28 -18.87 -2.39
CA ILE A 356 0.08 -17.81 -3.38
C ILE A 356 1.30 -16.88 -3.50
N PHE A 357 1.98 -16.56 -2.38
CA PHE A 357 3.24 -15.81 -2.45
C PHE A 357 4.30 -16.58 -3.24
N THR A 358 4.51 -17.86 -2.92
CA THR A 358 5.47 -18.71 -3.62
C THR A 358 5.14 -18.80 -5.12
N ASP A 359 3.88 -19.07 -5.45
CA ASP A 359 3.38 -19.15 -6.83
C ASP A 359 3.61 -17.83 -7.57
N THR A 360 3.38 -16.69 -6.92
CA THR A 360 3.62 -15.35 -7.47
C THR A 360 5.10 -15.15 -7.78
N MET A 361 6.00 -15.51 -6.87
CA MET A 361 7.46 -15.43 -7.12
C MET A 361 7.89 -16.30 -8.29
N VAL A 362 7.32 -17.51 -8.43
CA VAL A 362 7.59 -18.40 -9.57
C VAL A 362 7.02 -17.83 -10.86
N ARG A 363 5.81 -17.26 -10.85
CA ARG A 363 5.24 -16.57 -12.02
C ARG A 363 6.12 -15.42 -12.50
N ILE A 364 6.63 -14.60 -11.60
CA ILE A 364 7.55 -13.50 -11.95
C ILE A 364 8.84 -14.07 -12.54
N ALA A 365 9.38 -15.13 -11.92
CA ALA A 365 10.63 -15.73 -12.33
C ALA A 365 10.56 -16.41 -13.71
N LYS A 366 9.41 -17.01 -14.02
CA LYS A 366 9.11 -17.62 -15.32
C LYS A 366 8.66 -16.59 -16.36
N GLY A 367 8.36 -15.35 -15.95
CA GLY A 367 7.89 -14.28 -16.82
C GLY A 367 6.38 -14.33 -17.12
N ALA A 368 5.60 -15.10 -16.36
CA ALA A 368 4.15 -15.13 -16.45
C ALA A 368 3.50 -13.90 -15.79
N PHE A 369 4.17 -13.25 -14.81
CA PHE A 369 3.71 -12.02 -14.17
C PHE A 369 4.78 -10.93 -14.28
N LYS A 370 4.48 -9.83 -15.00
CA LYS A 370 5.44 -8.76 -15.35
C LYS A 370 4.98 -7.39 -14.86
N GLY A 371 5.93 -6.47 -14.77
CA GLY A 371 5.69 -5.08 -14.39
C GLY A 371 5.40 -4.89 -12.91
N ILE A 372 5.67 -5.87 -12.05
CA ILE A 372 5.35 -5.79 -10.62
C ILE A 372 6.32 -4.89 -9.85
N CYS A 373 7.53 -4.68 -10.38
CA CYS A 373 8.54 -3.81 -9.79
C CYS A 373 9.49 -3.31 -10.89
N ALA A 374 10.51 -2.54 -10.52
CA ALA A 374 11.47 -2.03 -11.49
C ALA A 374 12.14 -3.17 -12.29
N PRO A 375 12.39 -3.04 -13.61
CA PRO A 375 12.85 -4.15 -14.46
C PRO A 375 14.14 -4.83 -13.99
N PHE A 376 15.03 -4.12 -13.30
CA PHE A 376 16.25 -4.71 -12.77
C PHE A 376 16.00 -5.57 -11.51
N LEU A 377 14.98 -5.24 -10.71
CA LEU A 377 14.56 -6.03 -9.54
C LEU A 377 13.84 -7.30 -10.00
N GLU A 378 12.98 -7.22 -11.02
CA GLU A 378 12.38 -8.41 -11.63
C GLU A 378 13.44 -9.38 -12.14
N LYS A 379 14.49 -8.87 -12.81
CA LYS A 379 15.62 -9.69 -13.25
C LYS A 379 16.36 -10.36 -12.08
N GLN A 380 16.42 -9.73 -10.91
CA GLN A 380 16.97 -10.37 -9.72
C GLN A 380 16.07 -11.54 -9.29
N ILE A 381 14.75 -11.34 -9.23
CA ILE A 381 13.79 -12.40 -8.90
C ILE A 381 13.90 -13.57 -9.89
N GLN A 382 13.93 -13.30 -11.19
CA GLN A 382 14.12 -14.29 -12.26
C GLN A 382 15.39 -15.12 -12.11
N LYS A 383 16.48 -14.51 -11.62
CA LYS A 383 17.73 -15.20 -11.35
C LYS A 383 17.69 -16.00 -10.04
N ASN A 384 16.98 -15.49 -9.05
CA ASN A 384 17.05 -15.97 -7.66
C ASN A 384 15.94 -16.96 -7.30
N VAL A 385 14.97 -17.20 -8.17
CA VAL A 385 13.87 -18.12 -7.92
C VAL A 385 13.91 -19.27 -8.92
N THR A 386 13.91 -20.49 -8.39
CA THR A 386 13.74 -21.72 -9.17
C THR A 386 12.57 -22.52 -8.63
N ALA A 387 11.99 -23.39 -9.44
CA ALA A 387 10.87 -24.24 -9.05
C ALA A 387 11.06 -25.66 -9.58
N TYR A 388 10.54 -26.64 -8.84
CA TYR A 388 10.63 -28.06 -9.17
C TYR A 388 9.46 -28.84 -8.56
N SER A 389 9.21 -30.04 -9.09
CA SER A 389 8.23 -30.98 -8.53
C SER A 389 8.96 -32.19 -7.94
N GLU A 390 8.56 -32.59 -6.73
CA GLU A 390 9.03 -33.82 -6.08
C GLU A 390 7.84 -34.58 -5.49
N ASN A 391 7.72 -35.88 -5.77
CA ASN A 391 6.64 -36.72 -5.24
C ASN A 391 5.21 -36.16 -5.47
N LYS A 392 4.97 -35.57 -6.66
CA LYS A 392 3.71 -34.90 -7.06
C LYS A 392 3.36 -33.63 -6.26
N LYS A 393 4.32 -33.06 -5.52
CA LYS A 393 4.20 -31.76 -4.87
C LYS A 393 5.12 -30.76 -5.54
N ASP A 394 4.70 -29.52 -5.61
CA ASP A 394 5.46 -28.43 -6.21
C ASP A 394 6.15 -27.59 -5.15
N PHE A 395 7.39 -27.18 -5.43
CA PHE A 395 8.24 -26.41 -4.54
C PHE A 395 8.97 -25.31 -5.30
N ALA A 396 9.32 -24.25 -4.59
CA ALA A 396 10.22 -23.22 -5.09
C ALA A 396 11.39 -22.99 -4.14
N THR A 397 12.55 -22.66 -4.71
CA THR A 397 13.73 -22.19 -3.97
C THR A 397 13.91 -20.71 -4.26
N LEU A 398 13.79 -19.88 -3.22
CA LEU A 398 14.03 -18.43 -3.26
C LEU A 398 15.41 -18.16 -2.66
N ASN A 399 16.33 -17.62 -3.44
CA ASN A 399 17.70 -17.32 -3.03
C ASN A 399 17.84 -15.85 -2.60
N TYR A 400 18.10 -15.62 -1.32
CA TYR A 400 18.33 -14.31 -0.75
C TYR A 400 19.83 -14.11 -0.51
N ASN A 401 20.51 -13.51 -1.49
CA ASN A 401 21.93 -13.17 -1.40
C ASN A 401 22.84 -14.34 -0.97
N GLY A 402 22.60 -15.53 -1.53
CA GLY A 402 23.36 -16.74 -1.21
C GLY A 402 22.69 -17.65 -0.17
N THR A 403 21.60 -17.22 0.45
CA THR A 403 20.80 -18.03 1.39
C THR A 403 19.57 -18.61 0.69
N PRO A 404 19.53 -19.91 0.36
CA PRO A 404 18.38 -20.53 -0.26
C PRO A 404 17.28 -20.85 0.76
N VAL A 405 16.04 -20.50 0.43
CA VAL A 405 14.84 -20.85 1.20
C VAL A 405 13.91 -21.69 0.32
N THR A 406 13.63 -22.92 0.71
CA THR A 406 12.69 -23.80 -0.01
C THR A 406 11.29 -23.64 0.58
N LEU A 407 10.31 -23.36 -0.27
CA LEU A 407 8.92 -23.12 0.10
C LEU A 407 7.97 -24.01 -0.71
N PRO A 408 6.83 -24.44 -0.11
CA PRO A 408 5.79 -25.13 -0.86
C PRO A 408 5.08 -24.18 -1.82
N MET A 409 4.67 -24.73 -2.97
CA MET A 409 3.75 -24.11 -3.93
C MET A 409 2.35 -24.70 -3.79
N THR A 410 1.37 -24.10 -4.46
CA THR A 410 0.06 -24.74 -4.61
C THR A 410 0.21 -25.99 -5.50
N ASP A 411 -0.44 -27.10 -5.11
CA ASP A 411 -0.31 -28.37 -5.84
C ASP A 411 -0.75 -28.21 -7.32
N GLY A 412 0.16 -28.52 -8.25
CA GLY A 412 -0.07 -28.40 -9.70
C GLY A 412 0.15 -26.99 -10.26
N ALA A 413 0.48 -26.00 -9.42
CA ALA A 413 0.70 -24.64 -9.87
C ALA A 413 1.88 -24.52 -10.85
N LEU A 414 2.96 -25.31 -10.67
CA LEU A 414 4.13 -25.18 -11.53
C LEU A 414 3.77 -25.44 -13.00
N LYS A 415 2.99 -26.50 -13.26
CA LYS A 415 2.53 -26.84 -14.61
C LYS A 415 1.62 -25.75 -15.19
N ASN A 416 0.74 -25.18 -14.38
CA ASN A 416 -0.17 -24.12 -14.81
C ASN A 416 0.62 -22.85 -15.19
N ILE A 417 1.56 -22.45 -14.34
CA ILE A 417 2.43 -21.30 -14.59
C ILE A 417 3.26 -21.48 -15.86
N GLU A 418 3.76 -22.70 -16.11
CA GLU A 418 4.51 -23.00 -17.34
C GLU A 418 3.65 -22.94 -18.61
N ALA A 419 2.33 -23.06 -18.50
CA ALA A 419 1.41 -22.90 -19.63
C ALA A 419 1.04 -21.43 -19.91
N GLU A 420 1.33 -20.50 -19.00
CA GLU A 420 1.02 -19.06 -19.12
C GLU A 420 2.11 -18.27 -19.86
N VAL A 421 3.33 -18.81 -19.95
CA VAL A 421 4.51 -18.19 -20.57
C VAL A 421 4.57 -18.53 -22.06
#